data_AF-A0A8C4QKL0-F1
#
_entry.id   AF-A0A8C4QKL0-F1
#
_cell.length_a   1.000
_cell.length_b   1.000
_cell.length_c   1.000
_cell.angle_alpha   90.00
_cell.angle_beta   90.00
_cell.angle_gamma   90.00
#
_symmetry.space_group_name_H-M   'P 1'
#
loop_
_entity.id
_entity.type
_entity.pdbx_description
1 polymer ?
#
loop_
_entity_poly.entity_id
_entity_poly.type
_entity_poly.pdbx_seq_one_letter_code
_entity_poly.pdbx_strand_id
1 'polypeptide(L)'
;MLYAFVHLGLRPLALAIIVGDALHKIADGIALGAAFSVSPSSGLSTTIATVCHEVPHEIGDFAVLLAAGLSVRNALLLNLASSFTALIGFYAVASATGSAEVQRWLLAITAGMFLHIALNDMVIVERNRVFVYFAANNLSLVPHHVDHFYNLVKNYHIVSPLTSETIYIVKYRL
;
A
#
# COMPACT_ATOMS: atom_id res chain seq x y z
N MET A 1 17.28 13.87 -2.80
CA MET A 1 15.86 13.52 -2.56
C MET A 1 15.63 13.07 -1.11
N LEU A 2 16.37 12.09 -0.57
CA LEU A 2 16.24 11.62 0.83
C LEU A 2 16.37 12.71 1.92
N TYR A 3 17.23 13.72 1.70
CA TYR A 3 17.52 14.79 2.67
C TYR A 3 16.37 15.77 2.94
N ALA A 4 15.48 16.01 1.97
CA ALA A 4 14.35 16.92 2.14
C ALA A 4 13.27 16.33 3.08
N PHE A 5 13.19 15.00 3.17
CA PHE A 5 12.13 14.30 3.89
C PHE A 5 12.45 14.02 5.36
N VAL A 6 13.74 13.94 5.71
CA VAL A 6 14.18 13.93 7.13
C VAL A 6 13.74 15.21 7.85
N HIS A 7 13.67 16.33 7.14
CA HIS A 7 13.16 17.61 7.68
C HIS A 7 11.63 17.66 7.86
N LEU A 8 10.86 16.80 7.18
CA LEU A 8 9.41 16.68 7.38
C LEU A 8 9.03 15.78 8.58
N GLY A 9 10.01 15.15 9.23
CA GLY A 9 9.79 14.30 10.41
C GLY A 9 9.07 12.98 10.11
N LEU A 10 8.89 12.60 8.84
CA LEU A 10 8.25 11.35 8.44
C LEU A 10 9.27 10.20 8.44
N ARG A 11 8.92 9.08 9.08
CA ARG A 11 9.77 7.89 9.13
C ARG A 11 9.89 7.26 7.73
N PRO A 12 11.06 6.69 7.35
CA PRO A 12 11.25 6.04 6.04
C PRO A 12 10.19 4.98 5.71
N LEU A 13 9.71 4.24 6.71
CA LEU A 13 8.63 3.26 6.56
C LEU A 13 7.30 3.91 6.15
N ALA A 14 6.92 5.02 6.79
CA ALA A 14 5.68 5.72 6.47
C ALA A 14 5.72 6.29 5.03
N LEU A 15 6.89 6.75 4.59
CA LEU A 15 7.07 7.20 3.21
C LEU A 15 6.95 6.05 2.21
N ALA A 16 7.56 4.90 2.50
CA ALA A 16 7.48 3.73 1.64
C ALA A 16 6.02 3.28 1.44
N ILE A 17 5.22 3.30 2.51
CA ILE A 17 3.79 2.97 2.46
C ILE A 17 3.05 3.98 1.58
N ILE A 18 3.10 5.28 1.91
CA ILE A 18 2.34 6.30 1.17
C ILE A 18 2.73 6.36 -0.32
N VAL A 19 4.01 6.18 -0.64
CA VAL A 19 4.46 6.18 -2.04
C VAL A 19 4.06 4.90 -2.75
N GLY A 20 4.19 3.73 -2.11
CA GLY A 20 3.78 2.45 -2.69
C GLY A 20 2.28 2.42 -2.97
N ASP A 21 1.50 2.84 -1.99
CA ASP A 21 0.05 2.97 -2.03
C ASP A 21 -0.40 3.96 -3.14
N ALA A 22 0.23 5.12 -3.24
CA ALA A 22 -0.03 6.07 -4.34
C ALA A 22 0.23 5.44 -5.74
N LEU A 23 1.30 4.65 -5.90
CA LEU A 23 1.58 3.97 -7.17
C LEU A 23 0.56 2.87 -7.47
N HIS A 24 0.15 2.11 -6.45
CA HIS A 24 -0.89 1.09 -6.55
C HIS A 24 -2.20 1.71 -7.04
N LYS A 25 -2.63 2.81 -6.44
CA LYS A 25 -3.87 3.50 -6.82
C LYS A 25 -3.83 4.09 -8.22
N ILE A 26 -2.68 4.54 -8.71
CA ILE A 26 -2.52 4.92 -10.12
C ILE A 26 -2.81 3.71 -11.03
N ALA A 27 -2.34 2.52 -10.65
CA ALA A 27 -2.63 1.27 -11.35
C ALA A 27 -4.13 1.00 -11.43
N ASP A 28 -4.82 1.10 -10.29
CA ASP A 28 -6.27 0.91 -10.21
C ASP A 28 -7.02 1.93 -11.04
N GLY A 29 -6.58 3.19 -11.00
CA GLY A 29 -7.10 4.26 -11.84
C GLY A 29 -7.03 3.91 -13.31
N ILE A 30 -5.88 3.41 -13.78
CA ILE A 30 -5.69 2.96 -15.18
C ILE A 30 -6.65 1.81 -15.49
N ALA A 31 -6.77 0.82 -14.60
CA ALA A 31 -7.68 -0.31 -14.78
C ALA A 31 -9.16 0.14 -14.86
N LEU A 32 -9.58 1.04 -13.97
CA LEU A 32 -10.92 1.65 -14.01
C LEU A 32 -11.14 2.41 -15.32
N GLY A 33 -10.20 3.27 -15.72
CA GLY A 33 -10.30 4.05 -16.95
C GLY A 33 -10.41 3.16 -18.18
N ALA A 34 -9.65 2.06 -18.22
CA ALA A 34 -9.74 1.07 -19.29
C ALA A 34 -11.10 0.36 -19.28
N ALA A 35 -11.60 -0.05 -18.12
CA ALA A 35 -12.90 -0.71 -18.01
C ALA A 35 -14.05 0.20 -18.47
N PHE A 36 -14.04 1.48 -18.07
CA PHE A 36 -15.04 2.46 -18.54
C PHE A 36 -14.93 2.77 -20.04
N SER A 37 -13.75 2.63 -20.64
CA SER A 37 -13.58 2.78 -22.09
C SER A 37 -14.21 1.64 -22.89
N VAL A 38 -14.38 0.47 -22.28
CA VAL A 38 -15.07 -0.69 -22.88
C VAL A 38 -16.58 -0.53 -22.77
N SER A 39 -17.10 -0.35 -21.55
CA SER A 39 -18.52 -0.09 -21.33
C SER A 39 -18.80 0.46 -19.92
N PRO A 40 -19.92 1.18 -19.71
CA PRO A 40 -20.32 1.62 -18.38
C PRO A 40 -20.54 0.46 -17.39
N SER A 41 -21.04 -0.70 -17.85
CA SER A 41 -21.25 -1.87 -17.01
C SER A 41 -19.92 -2.50 -16.56
N SER A 42 -18.94 -2.61 -17.47
CA SER A 42 -17.59 -3.08 -17.13
C SER A 42 -16.94 -2.13 -16.14
N GLY A 43 -17.00 -0.81 -16.39
CA GLY A 43 -16.46 0.20 -15.49
C GLY A 43 -17.06 0.11 -14.08
N LEU A 44 -18.39 -0.01 -13.97
CA LEU A 44 -19.05 -0.14 -12.67
C LEU A 44 -18.63 -1.42 -11.94
N SER A 45 -18.53 -2.55 -12.65
CA SER A 45 -18.07 -3.82 -12.09
C SER A 45 -16.64 -3.71 -11.56
N THR A 46 -15.74 -3.08 -12.31
CA THR A 46 -14.34 -2.88 -11.89
C THR A 46 -14.26 -1.94 -10.69
N THR A 47 -15.04 -0.85 -10.66
CA THR A 47 -15.09 0.06 -9.49
C THR A 47 -15.49 -0.68 -8.23
N ILE A 48 -16.52 -1.53 -8.28
CA ILE A 48 -16.95 -2.32 -7.12
C ILE A 48 -15.81 -3.26 -6.68
N ALA A 49 -15.20 -3.96 -7.63
CA ALA A 49 -14.09 -4.87 -7.35
C ALA A 49 -12.88 -4.15 -6.71
N THR A 50 -12.52 -2.98 -7.24
CA THR A 50 -11.44 -2.14 -6.70
C THR A 50 -11.75 -1.66 -5.30
N VAL A 51 -12.93 -1.09 -5.06
CA VAL A 51 -13.35 -0.68 -3.71
C VAL A 51 -13.29 -1.84 -2.71
N CYS A 52 -13.66 -3.05 -3.14
CA CYS A 52 -13.59 -4.23 -2.29
C CYS A 52 -12.18 -4.62 -1.84
N HIS A 53 -11.14 -4.38 -2.64
CA HIS A 53 -9.74 -4.66 -2.24
C HIS A 53 -9.02 -3.45 -1.65
N GLU A 54 -9.44 -2.24 -2.00
CA GLU A 54 -8.85 -1.01 -1.46
C GLU A 54 -9.25 -0.81 0.00
N VAL A 55 -10.52 -1.02 0.38
CA VAL A 55 -10.95 -0.79 1.78
C VAL A 55 -10.10 -1.58 2.79
N PRO A 56 -9.84 -2.89 2.60
CA PRO A 56 -8.91 -3.64 3.44
C PRO A 56 -7.46 -3.11 3.40
N HIS A 57 -6.97 -2.75 2.22
CA HIS A 57 -5.62 -2.22 2.02
C HIS A 57 -5.42 -0.93 2.83
N GLU A 58 -6.39 -0.02 2.76
CA GLU A 58 -6.34 1.29 3.41
C GLU A 58 -6.38 1.21 4.92
N ILE A 59 -7.13 0.24 5.45
CA ILE A 59 -7.16 -0.05 6.88
C ILE A 59 -5.79 -0.59 7.33
N GLY A 60 -5.15 -1.42 6.50
CA GLY A 60 -3.80 -1.94 6.73
C GLY A 60 -2.76 -0.81 6.77
N ASP A 61 -2.72 0.02 5.74
CA ASP A 61 -1.78 1.14 5.64
C ASP A 61 -1.97 2.14 6.79
N PHE A 62 -3.23 2.48 7.10
CA PHE A 62 -3.54 3.30 8.26
C PHE A 62 -2.97 2.72 9.57
N ALA A 63 -3.12 1.41 9.80
CA ALA A 63 -2.58 0.74 10.99
C ALA A 63 -1.05 0.79 11.05
N VAL A 64 -0.37 0.59 9.91
CA VAL A 64 1.10 0.65 9.85
C VAL A 64 1.61 2.09 10.00
N LEU A 65 0.91 3.10 9.48
CA LEU A 65 1.23 4.51 9.67
C LEU A 65 1.13 4.93 11.14
N LEU A 66 0.10 4.47 11.86
CA LEU A 66 -0.01 4.65 13.31
C LEU A 66 1.15 3.97 14.05
N ALA A 67 1.50 2.74 13.70
CA ALA A 67 2.63 2.02 14.28
C ALA A 67 3.98 2.71 13.97
N ALA A 68 4.08 3.36 12.82
CA ALA A 68 5.19 4.22 12.43
C ALA A 68 5.20 5.57 13.18
N GLY A 69 4.29 5.79 14.14
CA GLY A 69 4.30 6.94 15.04
C GLY A 69 3.63 8.19 14.48
N LEU A 70 2.86 8.09 13.41
CA LEU A 70 2.03 9.20 12.93
C LEU A 70 0.80 9.37 13.84
N SER A 71 0.34 10.62 13.97
CA SER A 71 -0.95 10.90 14.61
C SER A 71 -2.10 10.36 13.76
N VAL A 72 -3.22 10.01 14.39
CA VAL A 72 -4.45 9.55 13.71
C VAL A 72 -4.85 10.48 12.56
N ARG A 73 -4.83 11.80 12.80
CA ARG A 73 -5.15 12.79 11.78
C ARG A 73 -4.19 12.72 10.59
N ASN A 74 -2.88 12.62 10.82
CA ASN A 74 -1.89 12.59 9.75
C ASN A 74 -1.94 11.28 8.97
N ALA A 75 -2.11 10.15 9.67
CA ALA A 75 -2.25 8.85 9.02
C ALA A 75 -3.50 8.82 8.12
N LEU A 76 -4.66 9.30 8.60
CA LEU A 76 -5.87 9.41 7.77
C LEU A 76 -5.68 10.34 6.58
N LEU A 77 -5.11 11.53 6.79
CA LEU A 77 -4.93 12.52 5.72
C LEU A 77 -3.98 12.03 4.63
N LEU A 78 -2.87 11.39 5.00
CA LEU A 78 -1.91 10.88 4.03
C LEU A 78 -2.47 9.68 3.25
N ASN A 79 -3.19 8.78 3.93
CA ASN A 79 -3.85 7.64 3.29
C ASN A 79 -4.98 8.06 2.35
N LEU A 80 -5.73 9.10 2.72
CA LEU A 80 -6.73 9.68 1.83
C LEU A 80 -6.07 10.46 0.67
N ALA A 81 -4.95 11.14 0.93
CA ALA A 81 -4.23 11.88 -0.10
C ALA A 81 -3.69 10.96 -1.20
N SER A 82 -3.16 9.78 -0.84
CA SER A 82 -2.76 8.78 -1.83
C SER A 82 -3.97 8.24 -2.61
N SER A 83 -5.15 8.06 -2.02
CA SER A 83 -6.39 7.66 -2.75
C SER A 83 -6.70 8.55 -3.95
N PHE A 84 -6.43 9.86 -3.89
CA PHE A 84 -6.68 10.76 -5.00
C PHE A 84 -5.78 10.50 -6.23
N THR A 85 -4.68 9.79 -6.08
CA THR A 85 -3.79 9.44 -7.19
C THR A 85 -4.44 8.46 -8.18
N ALA A 86 -5.47 7.73 -7.77
CA ALA A 86 -6.28 6.92 -8.69
C ALA A 86 -6.94 7.75 -9.80
N LEU A 87 -7.27 9.01 -9.51
CA LEU A 87 -7.81 9.92 -10.54
C LEU A 87 -6.78 10.16 -11.65
N ILE A 88 -5.49 10.22 -11.31
CA ILE A 88 -4.42 10.44 -12.29
C ILE A 88 -4.41 9.29 -13.31
N GLY A 89 -4.44 8.04 -12.83
CA GLY A 89 -4.48 6.85 -13.69
C GLY A 89 -5.75 6.80 -14.56
N PHE A 90 -6.91 7.10 -13.96
CA PHE A 90 -8.19 7.13 -14.66
C PHE A 90 -8.18 8.15 -15.80
N TYR A 91 -7.78 9.39 -15.52
CA TYR A 91 -7.75 10.46 -16.52
C TYR A 91 -6.65 10.25 -17.58
N ALA A 92 -5.54 9.59 -17.23
CA ALA A 92 -4.52 9.20 -18.20
C ALA A 92 -5.11 8.29 -19.29
N VAL A 93 -5.94 7.31 -18.91
CA VAL A 93 -6.62 6.44 -19.89
C VAL A 93 -7.76 7.18 -20.61
N ALA A 94 -8.56 7.97 -19.88
CA ALA A 94 -9.67 8.70 -20.46
C ALA A 94 -9.22 9.71 -21.54
N SER A 95 -8.08 10.39 -21.31
CA SER A 95 -7.47 11.29 -22.30
C SER A 95 -6.82 10.56 -23.47
N ALA A 96 -6.51 9.26 -23.33
CA ALA A 96 -5.91 8.42 -24.35
C ALA A 96 -6.94 7.62 -25.19
N THR A 97 -8.24 7.90 -25.05
CA THR A 97 -9.34 7.17 -25.72
C THR A 97 -9.25 7.13 -27.26
N GLY A 98 -8.50 8.04 -27.89
CA GLY A 98 -8.23 8.03 -29.33
C GLY A 98 -7.02 7.21 -29.78
N SER A 99 -6.21 6.67 -28.87
CA SER A 99 -4.98 5.93 -29.19
C SER A 99 -4.95 4.57 -28.50
N ALA A 100 -5.37 3.54 -29.24
CA ALA A 100 -5.34 2.15 -28.78
C ALA A 100 -3.91 1.69 -28.39
N GLU A 101 -2.88 2.28 -28.99
CA GLU A 101 -1.48 1.98 -28.64
C GLU A 101 -1.11 2.49 -27.25
N VAL A 102 -1.48 3.73 -26.92
CA VAL A 102 -1.22 4.32 -25.59
C VAL A 102 -1.95 3.54 -24.51
N GLN A 103 -3.23 3.17 -24.75
CA GLN A 103 -3.99 2.36 -23.80
C GLN A 103 -3.33 0.98 -23.55
N ARG A 104 -2.84 0.31 -24.60
CA ARG A 104 -2.13 -0.96 -24.46
C ARG A 104 -0.87 -0.83 -23.61
N TRP A 105 -0.08 0.22 -23.82
CA TRP A 105 1.12 0.47 -23.02
C TRP A 105 0.80 0.76 -21.55
N LEU A 106 -0.21 1.59 -21.28
CA LEU A 106 -0.67 1.87 -19.92
C LEU A 106 -1.12 0.59 -19.21
N LEU A 107 -1.92 -0.25 -19.88
CA LEU A 107 -2.37 -1.53 -19.33
C LEU A 107 -1.21 -2.52 -19.10
N ALA A 108 -0.23 -2.57 -20.01
CA ALA A 108 0.94 -3.43 -19.85
C ALA A 108 1.81 -3.01 -18.64
N ILE A 109 1.99 -1.70 -18.43
CA ILE A 109 2.69 -1.16 -17.26
C ILE A 109 1.92 -1.51 -15.98
N THR A 110 0.61 -1.30 -15.96
CA THR A 110 -0.26 -1.67 -14.82
C THR A 110 -0.19 -3.16 -14.50
N ALA A 111 -0.27 -4.03 -15.50
CA ALA A 111 -0.16 -5.48 -15.30
C ALA A 111 1.21 -5.88 -14.72
N GLY A 112 2.30 -5.28 -15.22
CA GLY A 112 3.65 -5.51 -14.72
C GLY A 112 3.82 -5.06 -13.26
N MET A 113 3.22 -3.92 -12.89
CA MET A 113 3.24 -3.42 -11.52
C MET A 113 2.46 -4.33 -10.56
N PHE A 114 1.24 -4.76 -10.92
CA PHE A 114 0.49 -5.71 -10.08
C PHE A 114 1.21 -7.04 -9.93
N LEU A 115 1.82 -7.54 -11.00
CA LEU A 115 2.64 -8.75 -10.93
C LEU A 115 3.83 -8.56 -9.98
N HIS A 116 4.50 -7.40 -10.04
CA HIS A 116 5.60 -7.08 -9.14
C HIS A 116 5.14 -7.02 -7.67
N ILE A 117 4.03 -6.34 -7.38
CA ILE A 117 3.46 -6.25 -6.03
C ILE A 117 3.10 -7.64 -5.52
N ALA A 118 2.36 -8.42 -6.31
CA ALA A 118 1.96 -9.78 -5.96
C ALA A 118 3.16 -10.70 -5.66
N LEU A 119 4.24 -10.59 -6.44
CA LEU A 119 5.46 -11.37 -6.21
C LEU A 119 6.16 -10.96 -4.90
N ASN A 120 6.25 -9.66 -4.61
CA ASN A 120 6.84 -9.20 -3.35
C ASN A 120 6.00 -9.66 -2.14
N ASP A 121 4.67 -9.60 -2.25
CA ASP A 121 3.77 -10.05 -1.20
C ASP A 121 3.90 -11.55 -0.93
N MET A 122 3.98 -12.36 -1.99
CA MET A 122 4.21 -13.81 -1.86
C MET A 122 5.54 -14.13 -1.16
N VAL A 123 6.62 -13.43 -1.51
CA VAL A 123 7.93 -13.61 -0.87
C VAL A 123 7.88 -13.19 0.61
N ILE A 124 7.12 -12.15 0.98
CA ILE A 124 6.94 -11.74 2.37
C ILE A 124 6.12 -12.78 3.14
N VAL A 125 5.07 -13.36 2.55
CA VAL A 125 4.24 -14.41 3.17
C VAL A 125 5.05 -15.66 3.47
N GLU A 126 5.94 -16.07 2.55
CA GLU A 126 6.83 -17.22 2.78
C GLU A 126 7.85 -16.94 3.89
N ARG A 127 8.25 -15.67 4.07
CA ARG A 127 9.28 -15.26 5.05
C ARG A 127 8.73 -14.84 6.42
N ASN A 128 7.47 -14.41 6.53
CA ASN A 128 6.90 -13.83 7.74
C ASN A 128 5.60 -14.54 8.16
N ARG A 129 5.73 -15.49 9.10
CA ARG A 129 4.62 -16.20 9.74
C ARG A 129 3.56 -15.27 10.36
N VAL A 130 3.92 -14.03 10.68
CA VAL A 130 3.06 -13.03 11.34
C VAL A 130 1.89 -12.59 10.46
N PHE A 131 2.05 -12.45 9.14
CA PHE A 131 0.96 -12.02 8.25
C PHE A 131 -0.05 -13.16 8.03
N VAL A 132 0.41 -14.41 7.99
CA VAL A 132 -0.45 -15.60 7.95
C VAL A 132 -1.33 -15.68 9.21
N TYR A 133 -0.78 -15.38 10.39
CA TYR A 133 -1.55 -15.28 11.63
C TYR A 133 -2.54 -14.10 11.63
N PHE A 134 -2.18 -12.95 11.05
CA PHE A 134 -3.06 -11.80 10.91
C PHE A 134 -4.23 -12.07 9.95
N ALA A 135 -3.95 -12.67 8.79
CA ALA A 135 -4.98 -13.09 7.84
C ALA A 135 -5.89 -14.19 8.42
N ALA A 136 -5.33 -15.17 9.13
CA ALA A 136 -6.10 -16.22 9.81
C ALA A 136 -7.02 -15.68 10.94
N ASN A 137 -6.58 -14.64 11.66
CA ASN A 137 -7.40 -13.99 12.69
C ASN A 137 -8.50 -13.09 12.12
N ASN A 138 -8.26 -12.43 10.99
CA ASN A 138 -9.27 -11.56 10.36
C ASN A 138 -10.29 -12.33 9.49
N LEU A 139 -10.03 -13.60 9.18
CA LEU A 139 -10.95 -14.48 8.43
C LEU A 139 -11.83 -15.39 9.32
N SER A 140 -11.94 -15.09 10.63
CA SER A 140 -12.80 -15.81 11.60
C SER A 140 -12.41 -17.26 11.95
N LEU A 141 -11.12 -17.64 11.87
CA LEU A 141 -10.68 -19.00 12.24
C LEU A 141 -10.06 -19.15 13.64
N VAL A 142 -9.93 -18.07 14.44
CA VAL A 142 -9.61 -18.22 15.86
C VAL A 142 -10.39 -17.19 16.69
N PRO A 143 -11.40 -17.61 17.46
CA PRO A 143 -11.99 -16.75 18.46
C PRO A 143 -10.92 -16.55 19.53
N HIS A 144 -10.72 -15.31 19.99
CA HIS A 144 -9.99 -14.89 21.20
C HIS A 144 -8.81 -13.92 20.97
N HIS A 145 -9.09 -12.68 21.39
CA HIS A 145 -8.18 -11.65 21.92
C HIS A 145 -7.39 -10.76 20.96
N VAL A 146 -8.02 -9.61 20.69
CA VAL A 146 -7.38 -8.33 20.31
C VAL A 146 -6.24 -7.94 21.28
N ASP A 147 -6.34 -8.33 22.56
CA ASP A 147 -5.30 -8.07 23.58
C ASP A 147 -4.01 -8.87 23.35
N HIS A 148 -4.10 -10.04 22.69
CA HIS A 148 -2.92 -10.83 22.34
C HIS A 148 -2.20 -10.21 21.13
N PHE A 149 -2.94 -9.68 20.16
CA PHE A 149 -2.39 -8.96 19.01
C PHE A 149 -1.63 -7.68 19.43
N TYR A 150 -2.21 -6.89 20.33
CA TYR A 150 -1.55 -5.67 20.85
C TYR A 150 -0.24 -6.01 21.58
N ASN A 151 -0.21 -7.10 22.34
CA ASN A 151 1.00 -7.54 23.05
C ASN A 151 2.04 -8.22 22.13
N LEU A 152 1.62 -8.84 21.02
CA LEU A 152 2.54 -9.45 20.05
C LEU A 152 3.30 -8.36 19.26
N VAL A 153 2.59 -7.31 18.84
CA VAL A 153 3.14 -6.14 18.13
C VAL A 153 4.12 -5.36 19.02
N LYS A 154 3.88 -5.35 20.33
CA LYS A 154 4.73 -4.65 21.30
C LYS A 154 5.98 -5.44 21.70
N ASN A 155 5.93 -6.78 21.67
CA ASN A 155 7.01 -7.67 22.11
C ASN A 155 7.90 -8.19 20.98
N TYR A 156 7.41 -8.29 19.74
CA TYR A 156 8.29 -8.47 18.59
C TYR A 156 8.81 -7.10 18.20
N HIS A 157 10.12 -6.88 18.32
CA HIS A 157 10.79 -5.75 17.68
C HIS A 157 10.48 -5.80 16.16
N ILE A 158 9.43 -5.09 15.72
CA ILE A 158 9.05 -4.94 14.30
C ILE A 158 10.01 -3.95 13.64
N VAL A 159 11.29 -4.27 13.72
CA VAL A 159 12.35 -3.89 12.79
C VAL A 159 13.23 -5.13 12.80
N SER A 160 13.13 -5.97 11.77
CA SER A 160 14.19 -6.94 11.52
C SER A 160 15.53 -6.21 11.61
N PRO A 161 16.56 -6.74 12.29
CA PRO A 161 17.80 -6.02 12.50
C PRO A 161 18.34 -5.58 11.14
N LEU A 162 18.32 -4.25 10.90
CA LEU A 162 19.25 -3.65 9.94
C LEU A 162 20.61 -4.18 10.34
N THR A 163 21.33 -4.74 9.38
CA THR A 163 22.63 -5.36 9.55
C THR A 163 23.53 -4.53 10.47
N SER A 164 24.27 -5.25 11.30
CA SER A 164 25.01 -4.84 12.50
C SER A 164 25.87 -3.56 12.38
N GLU A 165 26.13 -3.07 11.19
CA GLU A 165 26.95 -1.89 10.90
C GLU A 165 26.20 -0.56 11.09
N THR A 166 24.87 -0.53 10.96
CA THR A 166 24.10 0.73 11.05
C THR A 166 23.90 1.21 12.50
N ILE A 167 23.89 0.27 13.47
CA ILE A 167 23.67 0.56 14.89
C ILE A 167 24.88 1.25 15.53
N TYR A 168 26.10 0.98 15.04
CA TYR A 168 27.33 1.59 15.60
C TYR A 168 27.40 3.11 15.37
N ILE A 169 26.78 3.64 14.32
CA ILE A 169 26.81 5.09 14.03
C ILE A 169 25.90 5.87 15.00
N VAL A 170 24.84 5.25 15.52
CA VAL A 170 23.87 5.91 16.43
C VAL A 170 24.35 5.87 17.89
N LYS A 171 25.18 4.89 18.29
CA LYS A 171 25.59 4.71 19.68
C LYS A 171 26.69 5.70 20.17
N TYR A 172 27.32 6.46 19.28
CA TYR A 172 28.41 7.40 19.62
C TYR A 172 28.04 8.90 19.50
N ARG A 173 26.74 9.24 19.42
CA ARG A 173 26.31 10.65 19.36
C ARG A 173 25.17 11.01 20.32
N LEU A 174 25.12 10.32 21.46
CA LEU A 174 24.39 10.74 22.66
C LEU A 174 25.35 10.72 23.84
#